data_AF-T1H256-F1
#
_entry.id   AF-T1H256-F1
#
_cell.length_a   1.000
_cell.length_b   1.000
_cell.length_c   1.000
_cell.angle_alpha   90.00
_cell.angle_beta   90.00
_cell.angle_gamma   90.00
#
_symmetry.space_group_name_H-M   'P 1'
#
loop_
_entity.id
_entity.type
_entity.pdbx_description
1 polymer ?
#
loop_
_entity_poly.entity_id
_entity_poly.type
_entity_poly.pdbx_seq_one_letter_code
_entity_poly.pdbx_strand_id
1 'polypeptide(L)'
;MFDYSAKKTRESVEKSLKLLGVDYIDVIQIHDIEFVPTLDMILNEALPTLEQLKKEGKIRNIGVSAYPMDILKECISGAGPGRFDTVLCYGRYTLLDESLRDYIGFFKDQGLAVICASVHGIGLLSRGMKGILPTHPAPQEIKDFAKKAADICEEADVELGKLAMYYAAQYKEPSIFL
;
A
#
# COMPACT_ATOMS: atom_id res chain seq x y z
N MET A 1 -6.51 -16.92 1.18
CA MET A 1 -7.65 -15.99 1.22
C MET A 1 -7.70 -15.41 2.62
N PHE A 2 -7.84 -14.10 2.72
CA PHE A 2 -7.79 -13.40 4.02
C PHE A 2 -9.16 -13.41 4.69
N ASP A 3 -9.16 -13.45 6.03
CA ASP A 3 -10.36 -13.40 6.86
C ASP A 3 -10.46 -12.01 7.47
N TYR A 4 -11.33 -11.19 6.88
CA TYR A 4 -11.65 -9.84 7.30
C TYR A 4 -13.00 -9.77 8.03
N SER A 5 -13.46 -10.90 8.58
CA SER A 5 -14.68 -10.90 9.39
C SER A 5 -14.58 -9.93 10.56
N ALA A 6 -15.72 -9.44 11.03
CA ALA A 6 -15.78 -8.46 12.12
C ALA A 6 -15.02 -8.96 13.37
N LYS A 7 -15.21 -10.24 13.71
CA LYS A 7 -14.51 -10.90 14.82
C LYS A 7 -12.99 -10.88 14.60
N LYS A 8 -12.54 -11.31 13.42
CA LYS A 8 -11.10 -11.43 13.13
C LYS A 8 -10.41 -10.07 13.07
N THR A 9 -11.09 -9.08 12.50
CA THR A 9 -10.63 -7.69 12.45
C THR A 9 -10.39 -7.16 13.86
N ARG A 10 -11.36 -7.29 14.78
CA ARG A 10 -11.18 -6.84 16.17
C ARG A 10 -10.05 -7.58 16.90
N GLU A 11 -10.01 -8.91 16.80
CA GLU A 11 -8.93 -9.72 17.39
C GLU A 11 -7.55 -9.28 16.90
N SER A 12 -7.44 -8.97 15.60
CA SER A 12 -6.20 -8.53 14.98
C SER A 12 -5.74 -7.17 15.53
N VAL A 13 -6.65 -6.21 15.66
CA VAL A 13 -6.34 -4.89 16.24
C VAL A 13 -5.93 -5.01 17.70
N GLU A 14 -6.69 -5.75 18.52
CA GLU A 14 -6.40 -5.92 19.95
C GLU A 14 -5.08 -6.66 20.19
N LYS A 15 -4.78 -7.66 19.35
CA LYS A 15 -3.48 -8.33 19.36
C LYS A 15 -2.35 -7.36 19.00
N SER A 16 -2.56 -6.48 18.02
CA SER A 16 -1.54 -5.51 17.59
C SER A 16 -1.23 -4.49 18.68
N LEU A 17 -2.27 -3.94 19.34
CA LEU A 17 -2.11 -3.06 20.51
C LEU A 17 -1.26 -3.72 21.60
N LYS A 18 -1.57 -4.97 21.93
CA LYS A 18 -0.81 -5.74 22.93
C LYS A 18 0.66 -5.96 22.52
N LEU A 19 0.91 -6.31 21.26
CA LEU A 19 2.26 -6.56 20.76
C LEU A 19 3.12 -5.29 20.71
N LEU A 20 2.51 -4.16 20.35
CA LEU A 20 3.16 -2.87 20.31
C LEU A 20 3.32 -2.23 21.70
N GLY A 21 2.55 -2.69 22.70
CA GLY A 21 2.56 -2.13 24.04
C GLY A 21 1.97 -0.71 24.11
N VAL A 22 0.97 -0.42 23.26
CA VAL A 22 0.31 0.89 23.14
C VAL A 22 -1.20 0.76 23.33
N ASP A 23 -1.81 1.83 23.80
CA ASP A 23 -3.27 1.88 24.02
C ASP A 23 -4.06 2.22 22.76
N TYR A 24 -3.42 2.84 21.76
CA TYR A 24 -4.04 3.21 20.49
C TYR A 24 -3.06 3.14 19.31
N ILE A 25 -3.61 3.05 18.10
CA ILE A 25 -2.86 3.12 16.83
C ILE A 25 -3.30 4.35 16.02
N ASP A 26 -2.35 5.15 15.53
CA ASP A 26 -2.68 6.36 14.76
C ASP A 26 -3.33 6.04 13.41
N VAL A 27 -2.87 5.01 12.69
CA VAL A 27 -3.42 4.61 11.38
C VAL A 27 -3.43 3.08 11.27
N ILE A 28 -4.57 2.50 10.92
CA ILE A 28 -4.69 1.09 10.55
C ILE A 28 -5.07 0.97 9.07
N GLN A 29 -4.34 0.13 8.34
CA GLN A 29 -4.67 -0.24 6.96
C GLN A 29 -5.40 -1.59 6.92
N ILE A 30 -6.51 -1.66 6.20
CA ILE A 30 -7.06 -2.93 5.74
C ILE A 30 -6.16 -3.43 4.59
N HIS A 31 -5.36 -4.47 4.88
CA HIS A 31 -4.23 -4.85 4.04
C HIS A 31 -4.62 -5.75 2.85
N ASP A 32 -4.01 -5.56 1.69
CA ASP A 32 -4.22 -6.38 0.47
C ASP A 32 -5.67 -6.86 0.23
N ILE A 33 -6.59 -5.91 0.03
CA ILE A 33 -8.03 -6.21 -0.14
C ILE A 33 -8.35 -6.99 -1.43
N GLU A 34 -7.39 -7.22 -2.32
CA GLU A 34 -7.56 -8.10 -3.48
C GLU A 34 -7.59 -9.60 -3.12
N PHE A 35 -7.21 -9.98 -1.89
CA PHE A 35 -7.18 -11.39 -1.46
C PHE A 35 -8.45 -11.87 -0.74
N VAL A 36 -9.52 -11.06 -0.77
CA VAL A 36 -10.88 -11.50 -0.41
C VAL A 36 -11.67 -11.93 -1.64
N PRO A 37 -12.65 -12.83 -1.48
CA PRO A 37 -13.48 -13.26 -2.60
C PRO A 37 -14.42 -12.14 -3.11
N THR A 38 -14.88 -11.27 -2.21
CA THR A 38 -15.67 -10.08 -2.54
C THR A 38 -15.31 -8.92 -1.61
N LEU A 39 -15.46 -7.68 -2.09
CA LEU A 39 -15.25 -6.48 -1.29
C LEU A 39 -16.31 -6.29 -0.19
N ASP A 40 -17.43 -7.03 -0.22
CA ASP A 40 -18.47 -6.97 0.82
C ASP A 40 -17.91 -7.26 2.21
N MET A 41 -16.94 -8.17 2.33
CA MET A 41 -16.30 -8.46 3.61
C MET A 41 -15.54 -7.25 4.15
N ILE A 42 -14.95 -6.44 3.27
CA ILE A 42 -14.28 -5.21 3.66
C ILE A 42 -15.30 -4.15 4.07
N LEU A 43 -16.31 -3.94 3.22
CA LEU A 43 -17.29 -2.84 3.35
C LEU A 43 -18.29 -3.05 4.48
N ASN A 44 -18.70 -4.30 4.72
CA ASN A 44 -19.79 -4.65 5.64
C ASN A 44 -19.28 -5.29 6.94
N GLU A 45 -18.02 -5.74 7.02
CA GLU A 45 -17.47 -6.33 8.24
C GLU A 45 -16.26 -5.57 8.79
N ALA A 46 -15.15 -5.54 8.05
CA ALA A 46 -13.90 -4.94 8.56
C ALA A 46 -14.04 -3.44 8.82
N LEU A 47 -14.51 -2.68 7.82
CA LEU A 47 -14.63 -1.23 7.92
C LEU A 47 -15.57 -0.79 9.07
N PRO A 48 -16.80 -1.30 9.23
CA PRO A 48 -17.65 -0.97 10.38
C PRO A 48 -17.01 -1.35 11.73
N THR A 49 -16.28 -2.46 11.78
CA THR A 49 -15.57 -2.87 13.00
C THR A 49 -14.47 -1.87 13.37
N LEU A 50 -13.70 -1.41 12.39
CA LEU A 50 -12.67 -0.39 12.59
C LEU A 50 -13.30 0.96 12.99
N GLU A 51 -14.40 1.37 12.37
CA GLU A 51 -15.14 2.58 12.77
C GLU A 51 -15.60 2.51 14.24
N GLN A 52 -16.02 1.34 14.71
CA GLN A 52 -16.35 1.12 16.11
C GLN A 52 -15.11 1.20 17.02
N LEU A 53 -13.99 0.61 16.61
CA LEU A 53 -12.71 0.73 17.32
C LEU A 53 -12.19 2.19 17.35
N LYS A 54 -12.50 3.00 16.34
CA LYS A 54 -12.20 4.43 16.28
C LYS A 54 -13.00 5.19 17.33
N LYS A 55 -14.30 4.87 17.48
CA LYS A 55 -15.16 5.41 18.54
C LYS A 55 -14.70 5.00 19.95
N GLU A 56 -14.13 3.80 20.09
CA GLU A 56 -13.53 3.31 21.33
C GLU A 56 -12.17 3.98 21.66
N GLY A 57 -11.63 4.81 20.76
CA GLY A 57 -10.34 5.47 20.93
C GLY A 57 -9.12 4.57 20.71
N LYS A 58 -9.33 3.32 20.28
CA LYS A 58 -8.25 2.33 20.01
C LYS A 58 -7.53 2.60 18.70
N ILE A 59 -8.18 3.28 17.76
CA ILE A 59 -7.57 3.71 16.50
C ILE A 59 -7.96 5.16 16.19
N ARG A 60 -7.12 5.90 15.46
CA ARG A 60 -7.45 7.27 15.02
C ARG A 60 -7.85 7.37 13.57
N ASN A 61 -7.18 6.65 12.68
CA ASN A 61 -7.44 6.71 11.24
C ASN A 61 -7.52 5.31 10.62
N ILE A 62 -8.35 5.19 9.59
CA ILE A 62 -8.59 3.96 8.83
C ILE A 62 -8.12 4.20 7.40
N GLY A 63 -7.30 3.30 6.86
CA GLY A 63 -7.02 3.28 5.44
C GLY A 63 -7.14 1.89 4.86
N VAL A 64 -6.84 1.82 3.57
CA VAL A 64 -6.98 0.61 2.76
C VAL A 64 -5.80 0.49 1.81
N SER A 65 -5.38 -0.74 1.52
CA SER A 65 -4.31 -1.02 0.57
C SER A 65 -4.65 -2.17 -0.36
N ALA A 66 -4.16 -2.08 -1.59
CA ALA A 66 -4.20 -3.17 -2.56
C ALA A 66 -3.08 -2.99 -3.59
N TYR A 67 -2.70 -4.06 -4.28
CA TYR A 67 -1.87 -3.96 -5.46
C TYR A 67 -2.65 -3.43 -6.68
N PRO A 68 -3.86 -3.91 -7.02
CA PRO A 68 -4.59 -3.41 -8.18
C PRO A 68 -5.32 -2.09 -7.84
N MET A 69 -5.04 -1.05 -8.61
CA MET A 69 -5.59 0.29 -8.38
C MET A 69 -7.11 0.37 -8.58
N ASP A 70 -7.65 -0.42 -9.52
CA ASP A 70 -9.10 -0.51 -9.73
C ASP A 70 -9.85 -1.06 -8.52
N ILE A 71 -9.27 -2.04 -7.82
CA ILE A 71 -9.85 -2.61 -6.59
C ILE A 71 -9.91 -1.57 -5.47
N LEU A 72 -8.88 -0.73 -5.34
CA LEU A 72 -8.92 0.41 -4.41
C LEU A 72 -10.04 1.38 -4.78
N LYS A 73 -10.14 1.76 -6.05
CA LYS A 73 -11.17 2.68 -6.54
C LYS A 73 -12.58 2.14 -6.29
N GLU A 74 -12.81 0.86 -6.58
CA GLU A 74 -14.08 0.17 -6.34
C GLU A 74 -14.43 0.16 -4.85
N CYS A 75 -13.49 -0.26 -3.98
CA CYS A 75 -13.70 -0.32 -2.54
C CYS A 75 -14.00 1.06 -1.94
N ILE A 76 -13.22 2.08 -2.30
CA ILE A 76 -13.41 3.45 -1.80
C ILE A 76 -14.76 4.00 -2.26
N SER A 77 -15.13 3.78 -3.52
CA SER A 77 -16.43 4.23 -4.06
C SER A 77 -17.60 3.50 -3.37
N GLY A 78 -17.46 2.20 -3.13
CA GLY A 78 -18.48 1.38 -2.47
C GLY A 78 -18.65 1.69 -0.97
N ALA A 79 -17.59 2.13 -0.30
CA ALA A 79 -17.67 2.57 1.09
C ALA A 79 -18.48 3.87 1.24
N GLY A 80 -18.35 4.77 0.28
CA GLY A 80 -18.85 6.14 0.36
C GLY A 80 -17.84 7.10 0.99
N PRO A 81 -18.09 8.42 0.87
CA PRO A 81 -17.11 9.45 1.23
C PRO A 81 -16.85 9.50 2.74
N GLY A 82 -15.60 9.79 3.12
CA GLY A 82 -15.21 10.07 4.51
C GLY A 82 -15.08 8.86 5.43
N ARG A 83 -15.15 7.63 4.91
CA ARG A 83 -14.98 6.40 5.71
C ARG A 83 -13.54 5.90 5.78
N PHE A 84 -12.74 6.29 4.80
CA PHE A 84 -11.29 6.10 4.80
C PHE A 84 -10.60 7.47 4.94
N ASP A 85 -9.49 7.47 5.65
CA ASP A 85 -8.60 8.62 5.87
C ASP A 85 -7.35 8.51 4.97
N THR A 86 -6.90 7.30 4.64
CA THR A 86 -5.73 7.06 3.80
C THR A 86 -5.93 5.94 2.78
N VAL A 87 -5.17 5.99 1.69
CA VAL A 87 -5.02 4.90 0.73
C VAL A 87 -3.54 4.60 0.53
N LEU A 88 -3.17 3.32 0.64
CA LEU A 88 -1.80 2.87 0.42
C LEU A 88 -1.71 2.08 -0.88
N CYS A 89 -0.93 2.63 -1.81
CA CYS A 89 -0.63 2.01 -3.09
C CYS A 89 0.83 1.56 -3.07
N TYR A 90 1.09 0.25 -3.14
CA TYR A 90 2.45 -0.28 -3.15
C TYR A 90 2.91 -0.68 -4.55
N GLY A 91 4.11 -0.24 -4.93
CA GLY A 91 4.73 -0.59 -6.21
C GLY A 91 4.12 0.09 -7.44
N ARG A 92 3.23 1.09 -7.25
CA ARG A 92 2.52 1.78 -8.35
C ARG A 92 3.06 3.17 -8.70
N TYR A 93 4.13 3.57 -8.02
CA TYR A 93 4.92 4.74 -8.38
C TYR A 93 6.40 4.44 -8.14
N THR A 94 7.01 3.87 -9.16
CA THR A 94 8.40 3.38 -9.21
C THR A 94 8.99 3.75 -10.58
N LEU A 95 10.28 3.50 -10.79
CA LEU A 95 10.88 3.62 -12.12
C LEU A 95 10.30 2.64 -13.16
N LEU A 96 9.55 1.62 -12.73
CA LEU A 96 8.97 0.57 -13.58
C LEU A 96 7.47 0.76 -13.83
N ASP A 97 6.80 1.55 -12.99
CA ASP A 97 5.33 1.68 -12.99
C ASP A 97 4.96 3.03 -12.38
N GLU A 98 4.32 3.90 -13.16
CA GLU A 98 3.81 5.21 -12.71
C GLU A 98 2.27 5.28 -12.65
N SER A 99 1.58 4.13 -12.71
CA SER A 99 0.11 4.07 -12.81
C SER A 99 -0.63 4.77 -11.68
N LEU A 100 0.00 4.98 -10.50
CA LEU A 100 -0.56 5.79 -9.42
C LEU A 100 -0.98 7.20 -9.89
N ARG A 101 -0.26 7.80 -10.85
CA ARG A 101 -0.55 9.15 -11.36
C ARG A 101 -1.99 9.30 -11.84
N ASP A 102 -2.53 8.25 -12.47
CA ASP A 102 -3.88 8.28 -13.05
C ASP A 102 -4.99 8.22 -11.98
N TYR A 103 -4.66 7.81 -10.75
CA TYR A 103 -5.61 7.63 -9.65
C TYR A 103 -5.50 8.69 -8.56
N ILE A 104 -4.39 9.45 -8.53
CA ILE A 104 -4.15 10.50 -7.52
C ILE A 104 -5.31 11.49 -7.44
N GLY A 105 -5.81 11.95 -8.60
CA GLY A 105 -6.95 12.89 -8.65
C GLY A 105 -8.18 12.32 -7.94
N PHE A 106 -8.54 11.08 -8.26
CA PHE A 106 -9.66 10.39 -7.62
C PHE A 106 -9.47 10.28 -6.09
N PHE A 107 -8.29 9.88 -5.61
CA PHE A 107 -8.06 9.76 -4.16
C PHE A 107 -8.14 11.10 -3.44
N LYS A 108 -7.62 12.17 -4.04
CA LYS A 108 -7.70 13.52 -3.50
C LYS A 108 -9.13 14.03 -3.47
N ASP A 109 -9.92 13.78 -4.51
CA ASP A 109 -11.34 14.13 -4.56
C ASP A 109 -12.16 13.43 -3.46
N GLN A 110 -11.73 12.24 -3.04
CA GLN A 110 -12.30 11.52 -1.89
C GLN A 110 -11.75 11.98 -0.52
N GLY A 111 -10.82 12.95 -0.50
CA GLY A 111 -10.21 13.48 0.72
C GLY A 111 -9.16 12.56 1.36
N LEU A 112 -8.61 11.61 0.60
CA LEU A 112 -7.66 10.62 1.12
C LEU A 112 -6.22 11.12 1.08
N ALA A 113 -5.47 10.87 2.15
CA ALA A 113 -4.02 10.95 2.12
C ALA A 113 -3.44 9.73 1.37
N VAL A 114 -2.61 9.98 0.38
CA VAL A 114 -2.02 8.92 -0.47
C VAL A 114 -0.67 8.49 0.10
N ILE A 115 -0.54 7.22 0.43
CA ILE A 115 0.69 6.57 0.89
C ILE A 115 1.27 5.78 -0.29
N CYS A 116 2.46 6.18 -0.76
CA CYS A 116 3.17 5.45 -1.80
C CYS A 116 4.19 4.50 -1.16
N ALA A 117 3.92 3.20 -1.18
CA ALA A 117 4.80 2.21 -0.58
C ALA A 117 5.60 1.42 -1.63
N SER A 118 6.68 0.76 -1.21
CA SER A 118 7.45 -0.16 -2.06
C SER A 118 7.97 0.51 -3.33
N VAL A 119 8.53 1.71 -3.18
CA VAL A 119 9.14 2.51 -4.27
C VAL A 119 10.28 1.76 -5.00
N HIS A 120 10.82 0.72 -4.35
CA HIS A 120 11.81 -0.19 -4.90
C HIS A 120 11.21 -1.30 -5.78
N GLY A 121 9.91 -1.26 -6.11
CA GLY A 121 9.25 -2.26 -6.93
C GLY A 121 9.32 -3.66 -6.30
N ILE A 122 9.00 -3.78 -5.01
CA ILE A 122 9.04 -5.06 -4.26
C ILE A 122 10.46 -5.69 -4.30
N GLY A 123 11.48 -4.82 -4.31
CA GLY A 123 12.89 -5.22 -4.31
C GLY A 123 13.52 -5.33 -5.69
N LEU A 124 12.76 -5.20 -6.79
CA LEU A 124 13.32 -5.19 -8.16
C LEU A 124 14.34 -4.08 -8.38
N LEU A 125 14.14 -2.92 -7.74
CA LEU A 125 15.01 -1.76 -7.84
C LEU A 125 15.95 -1.63 -6.65
N SER A 126 16.17 -2.70 -5.87
CA SER A 126 17.17 -2.69 -4.80
C SER A 126 18.59 -2.74 -5.37
N ARG A 127 19.59 -2.48 -4.53
CA ARG A 127 21.01 -2.52 -4.93
C ARG A 127 21.36 -3.87 -5.56
N GLY A 128 21.66 -3.86 -6.87
CA GLY A 128 22.04 -5.04 -7.64
C GLY A 128 20.99 -6.17 -7.58
N MET A 129 19.71 -5.82 -7.42
CA MET A 129 18.61 -6.80 -7.29
C MET A 129 18.79 -7.80 -6.14
N LYS A 130 19.61 -7.45 -5.13
CA LYS A 130 19.89 -8.33 -3.99
C LYS A 130 18.64 -8.46 -3.12
N GLY A 131 18.31 -9.69 -2.75
CA GLY A 131 17.17 -10.01 -1.88
C GLY A 131 15.84 -10.24 -2.63
N ILE A 132 15.83 -10.20 -3.96
CA ILE A 132 14.65 -10.60 -4.72
C ILE A 132 14.42 -12.10 -4.51
N LEU A 133 13.22 -12.43 -4.06
CA LEU A 133 12.80 -13.81 -3.92
C LEU A 133 12.71 -14.47 -5.32
N PRO A 134 13.15 -15.73 -5.49
CA PRO A 134 12.97 -16.46 -6.74
C PRO A 134 11.49 -16.53 -7.19
N THR A 135 10.58 -16.47 -6.22
CA THR A 135 9.12 -16.49 -6.40
C THR A 135 8.51 -15.11 -6.70
N HIS A 136 9.32 -14.09 -7.02
CA HIS A 136 8.83 -12.74 -7.28
C HIS A 136 7.79 -12.75 -8.42
N PRO A 137 6.61 -12.13 -8.24
CA PRO A 137 5.47 -12.29 -9.14
C PRO A 137 5.62 -11.53 -10.48
N ALA A 138 6.55 -10.57 -10.55
CA ALA A 138 6.77 -9.81 -11.79
C ALA A 138 7.11 -10.71 -12.99
N PRO A 139 6.60 -10.37 -14.19
CA PRO A 139 6.98 -11.02 -15.44
C PRO A 139 8.49 -11.00 -15.67
N GLN A 140 9.00 -11.98 -16.41
CA GLN A 140 10.44 -12.09 -16.67
C GLN A 140 10.99 -10.84 -17.37
N GLU A 141 10.22 -10.25 -18.29
CA GLU A 141 10.58 -9.01 -18.98
C GLU A 141 10.86 -7.85 -18.02
N ILE A 142 10.02 -7.68 -16.97
CA ILE A 142 10.21 -6.64 -15.95
C ILE A 142 11.46 -6.92 -15.11
N LYS A 143 11.72 -8.19 -14.79
CA LYS A 143 12.95 -8.61 -14.08
C LYS A 143 14.20 -8.32 -14.91
N ASP A 144 14.16 -8.63 -16.21
CA ASP A 144 15.28 -8.39 -17.12
C ASP A 144 15.53 -6.88 -17.30
N PHE A 145 14.47 -6.08 -17.38
CA PHE A 145 14.56 -4.63 -17.43
C PHE A 145 15.18 -4.06 -16.15
N ALA A 146 14.72 -4.51 -14.98
CA ALA A 146 15.29 -4.11 -13.69
C ALA A 146 16.79 -4.47 -13.58
N LYS A 147 17.18 -5.64 -14.10
CA LYS A 147 18.59 -6.06 -14.16
C LYS A 147 19.42 -5.12 -15.04
N LYS A 148 18.92 -4.82 -16.24
CA LYS A 148 19.58 -3.86 -17.13
C LYS A 148 19.73 -2.48 -16.50
N ALA A 149 18.71 -2.02 -15.76
CA ALA A 149 18.79 -0.76 -15.01
C ALA A 149 19.85 -0.82 -13.91
N ALA A 150 20.01 -1.94 -13.22
CA ALA A 150 21.05 -2.14 -12.22
C ALA A 150 22.45 -2.09 -12.85
N ASP A 151 22.65 -2.78 -13.97
CA ASP A 151 23.94 -2.79 -14.70
C ASP A 151 24.33 -1.36 -15.14
N ILE A 152 23.40 -0.59 -15.71
CA ILE A 152 23.62 0.81 -16.10
C ILE A 152 24.00 1.68 -14.88
N CYS A 153 23.32 1.49 -13.75
CA CYS A 153 23.60 2.25 -12.55
C CYS A 153 24.99 1.92 -11.98
N GLU A 154 25.39 0.64 -12.02
CA GLU A 154 26.71 0.19 -11.57
C GLU A 154 27.84 0.77 -12.45
N GLU A 155 27.67 0.79 -13.78
CA GLU A 155 28.61 1.44 -14.71
C GLU A 155 28.75 2.95 -14.43
N ALA A 156 27.71 3.58 -13.91
CA ALA A 156 27.67 5.02 -13.60
C ALA A 156 28.07 5.36 -12.14
N ASP A 157 28.47 4.39 -11.33
CA ASP A 157 28.72 4.55 -9.88
C ASP A 157 27.51 5.14 -9.12
N VAL A 158 26.30 4.76 -9.54
CA VAL A 158 25.03 5.14 -8.90
C VAL A 158 24.37 3.88 -8.33
N GLU A 159 23.83 3.98 -7.12
CA GLU A 159 23.09 2.87 -6.52
C GLU A 159 21.61 2.91 -6.98
N LEU A 160 21.14 1.86 -7.68
CA LEU A 160 19.78 1.80 -8.22
C LEU A 160 18.69 2.07 -7.16
N GLY A 161 18.85 1.53 -5.95
CA GLY A 161 17.89 1.77 -4.86
C GLY A 161 17.80 3.24 -4.45
N LYS A 162 18.95 3.93 -4.38
CA LYS A 162 18.96 5.37 -4.11
C LYS A 162 18.31 6.16 -5.24
N LEU A 163 18.58 5.78 -6.48
CA LEU A 163 17.95 6.41 -7.65
C LEU A 163 16.42 6.23 -7.63
N ALA A 164 15.94 5.02 -7.34
CA ALA A 164 14.51 4.72 -7.24
C ALA A 164 13.83 5.54 -6.14
N MET A 165 14.44 5.61 -4.95
CA MET A 165 13.92 6.43 -3.86
C MET A 165 13.95 7.93 -4.21
N TYR A 166 15.06 8.42 -4.78
CA TYR A 166 15.18 9.82 -5.20
C TYR A 166 14.09 10.19 -6.21
N TYR A 167 13.88 9.33 -7.21
CA TYR A 167 12.84 9.50 -8.22
C TYR A 167 11.44 9.57 -7.62
N ALA A 168 11.09 8.61 -6.76
CA ALA A 168 9.79 8.60 -6.11
C ALA A 168 9.57 9.87 -5.27
N ALA A 169 10.57 10.28 -4.49
CA ALA A 169 10.52 11.48 -3.65
C ALA A 169 10.37 12.80 -4.44
N GLN A 170 10.63 12.82 -5.76
CA GLN A 170 10.36 14.01 -6.59
C GLN A 170 8.86 14.25 -6.80
N TYR A 171 8.03 13.22 -6.61
CA TYR A 171 6.59 13.36 -6.80
C TYR A 171 5.93 13.93 -5.55
N LYS A 172 5.41 15.15 -5.67
CA LYS A 172 4.89 15.92 -4.54
C LYS A 172 3.44 15.62 -4.19
N GLU A 173 2.78 14.80 -5.01
CA GLU A 173 1.35 14.53 -4.86
C GLU A 173 1.03 13.52 -3.74
N PRO A 174 1.77 12.41 -3.56
CA PRO A 174 1.60 11.54 -2.39
C PRO A 174 1.94 12.26 -1.09
N SER A 175 1.21 11.93 -0.03
CA SER A 175 1.42 12.50 1.30
C SER A 175 2.66 11.96 1.99
N ILE A 176 3.03 10.70 1.71
CA ILE A 176 4.19 10.03 2.30
C ILE A 176 4.69 8.91 1.37
N PHE A 177 5.98 8.60 1.50
CA PHE A 177 6.63 7.45 0.86
C PHE A 177 7.09 6.45 1.93
N LEU A 178 6.82 5.15 1.71
CA LEU A 178 7.20 4.03 2.58
C LEU A 178 8.04 2.96 1.84
#